data_AF-A0A7N2LSU8-F1
#
_entry.id   AF-A0A7N2LSU8-F1
#
_cell.length_a   1.000
_cell.length_b   1.000
_cell.length_c   1.000
_cell.angle_alpha   90.00
_cell.angle_beta   90.00
_cell.angle_gamma   90.00
#
_symmetry.space_group_name_H-M   'P 1'
#
loop_
_entity.id
_entity.type
_entity.pdbx_description
1 polymer ?
#
loop_
_entity_poly.entity_id
_entity_poly.type
_entity_poly.pdbx_seq_one_letter_code
_entity_poly.pdbx_strand_id
1 'polypeptide(L)' 'MLAIMQLPLHLRAVAADCMSFEASSRVEDPVYGSVGIISQLQEQIIEAQSELVKTKSEIAFHNAQQQLQQQQKSSWK' A
#
# COMPACT_ATOMS: atom_id res chain seq x y z
N MET A 1 -9.38 -14.87 -25.75
CA MET A 1 -10.62 -14.47 -26.45
C MET A 1 -11.83 -15.33 -26.08
N LEU A 2 -11.73 -16.67 -26.08
CA LEU A 2 -12.84 -17.54 -25.64
C LEU A 2 -13.28 -17.32 -24.19
N ALA A 3 -12.33 -17.03 -23.28
CA ALA A 3 -12.63 -16.76 -21.87
C ALA A 3 -13.53 -15.53 -21.65
N ILE A 4 -13.36 -14.46 -22.44
CA ILE A 4 -14.17 -13.23 -22.31
C ILE A 4 -15.62 -13.50 -22.70
N MET A 5 -15.87 -14.38 -23.68
CA MET A 5 -17.24 -14.68 -24.13
C MET A 5 -18.06 -15.45 -23.11
N GLN A 6 -17.41 -16.12 -22.14
CA GLN A 6 -18.07 -16.81 -21.03
C GLN A 6 -18.49 -15.85 -19.90
N LEU A 7 -18.05 -14.59 -19.93
CA LEU A 7 -18.45 -13.59 -18.94
C LEU A 7 -19.78 -12.92 -19.31
N PRO A 8 -20.58 -12.51 -18.30
CA PRO A 8 -21.69 -11.58 -18.49
C PRO A 8 -21.25 -10.35 -19.29
N LEU A 9 -22.12 -9.84 -20.16
CA LEU A 9 -21.80 -8.75 -21.10
C LEU A 9 -21.16 -7.53 -20.40
N HIS A 10 -21.69 -7.16 -19.22
CA HIS A 10 -21.20 -6.00 -18.46
C HIS A 10 -19.78 -6.15 -17.90
N LEU A 11 -19.24 -7.38 -17.82
CA LEU A 11 -17.88 -7.65 -17.34
C LEU A 11 -16.87 -7.80 -18.48
N ARG A 12 -17.33 -7.98 -19.72
CA ARG A 12 -16.45 -8.30 -20.85
C ARG A 12 -15.47 -7.19 -21.18
N ALA A 13 -15.90 -5.94 -21.11
CA ALA A 13 -15.05 -4.78 -21.36
C ALA A 13 -13.91 -4.72 -20.33
N VAL A 14 -14.25 -4.77 -19.04
CA VAL A 14 -13.26 -4.80 -17.94
C VAL A 14 -12.30 -5.97 -18.09
N ALA A 15 -12.79 -7.17 -18.42
CA ALA A 15 -11.94 -8.32 -18.63
C ALA A 15 -10.99 -8.15 -19.83
N ALA A 16 -11.46 -7.53 -20.93
CA ALA A 16 -10.62 -7.23 -22.08
C ALA A 16 -9.50 -6.23 -21.72
N ASP A 17 -9.83 -5.19 -20.93
CA ASP A 17 -8.87 -4.21 -20.46
C ASP A 17 -7.81 -4.86 -19.54
N CYS A 18 -8.24 -5.69 -18.59
CA CYS A 18 -7.32 -6.44 -17.72
C CYS A 18 -6.39 -7.35 -18.53
N MET A 19 -6.92 -8.10 -19.50
CA MET A 19 -6.10 -8.97 -20.35
C MET A 19 -5.11 -8.17 -21.21
N SER A 20 -5.51 -7.00 -21.72
CA SER A 20 -4.63 -6.10 -22.48
C SER A 20 -3.50 -5.57 -21.61
N PHE A 21 -3.83 -5.13 -20.39
CA PHE A 21 -2.84 -4.68 -19.41
C PHE A 21 -1.85 -5.79 -19.06
N GLU A 22 -2.32 -6.98 -18.69
CA GLU A 22 -1.45 -8.12 -18.35
C GLU A 22 -0.54 -8.52 -19.52
N ALA A 23 -1.06 -8.53 -20.75
CA ALA A 23 -0.28 -8.81 -21.94
C ALA A 23 0.79 -7.73 -22.17
N SER A 24 0.43 -6.45 -22.01
CA SER A 24 1.36 -5.33 -22.18
C SER A 24 2.47 -5.38 -21.13
N SER A 25 2.14 -5.64 -19.86
CA SER A 25 3.14 -5.80 -18.80
C SER A 25 4.10 -6.97 -19.09
N ARG A 26 3.62 -8.07 -19.69
CA ARG A 26 4.50 -9.18 -20.11
C ARG A 26 5.41 -8.84 -21.28
N VAL A 27 5.03 -7.89 -22.13
CA VAL A 27 5.91 -7.39 -23.20
C VAL A 27 7.03 -6.54 -22.59
N GLU A 28 6.70 -5.70 -21.61
CA GLU A 28 7.65 -4.83 -20.91
C GLU A 28 8.59 -5.61 -19.97
N ASP A 29 8.03 -6.55 -19.21
CA ASP A 29 8.76 -7.46 -18.31
C ASP A 29 8.32 -8.91 -18.60
N PRO A 30 9.08 -9.64 -19.45
CA PRO A 30 8.75 -11.01 -19.81
C PRO A 30 8.83 -12.02 -18.66
N VAL A 31 9.55 -11.69 -17.57
CA VAL A 31 9.76 -12.59 -16.45
C VAL A 31 8.64 -12.43 -15.42
N TYR A 32 8.39 -11.19 -14.99
CA TYR A 32 7.45 -10.92 -13.89
C TYR A 32 6.16 -10.23 -14.36
N GLY A 33 6.18 -9.47 -15.44
CA GLY A 33 5.02 -8.75 -15.97
C GLY A 33 4.24 -7.98 -14.89
N SER A 34 2.92 -8.16 -14.84
CA SER A 34 2.07 -7.53 -13.83
C SER A 34 2.37 -7.99 -12.39
N VAL A 35 2.97 -9.16 -12.19
CA VAL A 35 3.38 -9.65 -10.87
C VAL A 35 4.52 -8.80 -10.30
N GLY A 36 5.41 -8.29 -11.16
CA GLY A 36 6.46 -7.35 -10.77
C GLY A 36 5.85 -6.06 -10.20
N ILE A 37 4.82 -5.52 -10.87
CA ILE A 37 4.09 -4.33 -10.43
C ILE A 37 3.40 -4.59 -9.08
N ILE A 38 2.72 -5.73 -8.93
CA ILE A 38 2.05 -6.11 -7.67
C ILE A 38 3.06 -6.19 -6.53
N SER A 39 4.22 -6.78 -6.77
CA SER A 39 5.26 -6.96 -5.75
C SER A 39 5.82 -5.61 -5.30
N GLN A 40 6.08 -4.68 -6.23
CA GLN A 40 6.52 -3.32 -5.92
C GLN A 40 5.48 -2.56 -5.09
N LEU A 41 4.19 -2.68 -5.43
CA LEU A 41 3.12 -2.05 -4.66
C LEU A 41 3.03 -2.64 -3.24
N GLN A 42 3.25 -3.95 -3.09
CA GLN A 42 3.28 -4.59 -1.76
C GLN A 42 4.44 -4.06 -0.91
N GLU A 43 5.63 -3.89 -1.50
CA GLU A 43 6.79 -3.30 -0.82
C GLU A 43 6.49 -1.86 -0.37
N GLN A 44 5.96 -1.02 -1.26
CA GLN A 44 5.58 0.36 -0.93
C GLN A 44 4.52 0.43 0.20
N ILE A 45 3.57 -0.50 0.22
CA ILE A 45 2.58 -0.59 1.30
C ILE A 45 3.26 -0.90 2.63
N ILE A 46 4.22 -1.84 2.65
CA ILE A 46 4.96 -2.22 3.85
C ILE A 46 5.80 -1.04 4.36
N GLU A 47 6.49 -0.34 3.46
CA GLU A 47 7.27 0.86 3.78
C GLU A 47 6.38 1.94 4.40
N ALA A 48 5.26 2.28 3.76
CA ALA A 48 4.33 3.27 4.26
C ALA A 48 3.74 2.89 5.63
N GLN A 49 3.46 1.62 5.86
CA GLN A 49 3.01 1.12 7.17
C GLN A 49 4.09 1.27 8.24
N SER A 50 5.36 0.99 7.90
CA SER A 50 6.51 1.16 8.80
C SER A 50 6.69 2.63 9.20
N GLU A 51 6.65 3.54 8.23
CA GLU A 51 6.75 4.99 8.49
C GLU A 51 5.61 5.49 9.39
N LEU A 52 4.40 4.99 9.16
CA LEU A 52 3.23 5.33 9.96
C LEU A 52 3.38 4.86 11.42
N VAL A 53 3.90 3.64 11.65
CA VAL A 53 4.18 3.14 12.99
C VAL A 53 5.27 3.96 13.68
N LYS A 54 6.35 4.29 12.97
CA LYS A 54 7.43 5.12 13.47
C LYS A 54 6.92 6.49 13.91
N THR A 55 6.18 7.17 13.04
CA THR A 55 5.61 8.50 13.29
C THR A 55 4.66 8.48 14.49
N LYS A 56 3.78 7.47 14.59
CA LYS A 56 2.89 7.29 15.74
C LYS A 56 3.67 7.11 17.05
N SER A 57 4.77 6.36 17.00
CA SER A 57 5.63 6.12 18.16
C SER A 57 6.34 7.39 18.61
N GLU A 58 6.85 8.20 17.67
CA GLU A 58 7.46 9.51 17.95
C GLU A 58 6.45 10.46 18.61
N ILE A 59 5.22 10.54 18.08
CA ILE A 59 4.14 11.34 18.68
C ILE A 59 3.85 10.88 20.12
N ALA A 60 3.70 9.57 20.34
CA ALA A 60 3.43 9.01 21.66
C ALA A 60 4.57 9.33 22.65
N PHE A 61 5.82 9.22 22.21
CA PHE A 61 6.99 9.55 23.00
C PHE A 61 6.99 11.03 23.41
N HIS A 62 6.76 11.94 22.47
CA HIS A 62 6.71 13.37 22.76
C HIS A 62 5.58 13.72 23.73
N ASN A 63 4.40 13.12 23.57
CA ASN A 63 3.27 13.34 24.48
C ASN A 63 3.61 12.87 25.91
N ALA A 64 4.20 11.68 26.05
CA ALA A 64 4.61 11.16 27.35
C ALA A 64 5.68 12.05 28.02
N GLN A 65 6.66 12.53 27.24
CA GLN A 65 7.70 13.43 27.73
C GLN A 65 7.12 14.76 28.20
N GLN A 66 6.18 15.35 27.46
CA GLN A 66 5.50 16.59 27.84
C GLN A 66 4.72 16.42 29.16
N GLN A 67 4.03 15.29 29.32
CA GLN A 67 3.25 15.02 30.53
C GLN A 67 4.14 14.87 31.77
N LEU A 68 5.28 14.19 31.66
CA LEU A 68 6.27 14.09 32.75
C LEU A 68 6.82 15.46 33.15
N GLN A 69 7.12 16.33 32.18
CA GLN A 69 7.58 17.69 32.46
C GLN A 69 6.53 18.54 33.17
N GLN A 70 5.25 18.39 32.83
CA GLN A 70 4.15 19.07 33.50
C GLN A 70 3.90 18.56 34.92
N GLN A 71 4.04 17.25 35.15
CA GLN A 71 3.96 16.67 36.49
C GLN A 71 5.10 17.18 37.38
N GLN A 72 6.33 17.19 36.86
CA GLN A 72 7.48 17.75 37.59
C GLN A 72 7.25 19.22 37.93
N LYS A 73 6.87 20.07 36.96
CA LYS A 73 6.59 21.49 37.22
C LYS A 73 5.48 21.72 38.25
N SER A 74 4.47 20.86 38.28
CA SER A 74 3.38 20.92 39.26
C SER A 74 3.81 20.46 40.65
N SER A 75 4.81 19.59 40.75
CA SER A 75 5.36 19.11 42.04
C SER A 75 6.25 20.13 42.75
N TRP A 76 6.79 21.12 42.04
CA TRP A 76 7.64 22.19 42.60
C TRP A 76 6.86 23.47 42.95
N LYS A 77 5.54 23.49 42.77
CA LYS A 77 4.63 24.56 43.19
C LYS A 77 3.85 24.14 44.42
#